data_AF-A0A925ATI7-F1
#
_entry.id   AF-A0A925ATI7-F1
#
_cell.length_a   1.000
_cell.length_b   1.000
_cell.length_c   1.000
_cell.angle_alpha   90.00
_cell.angle_beta   90.00
_cell.angle_gamma   90.00
#
_symmetry.space_group_name_H-M   'P 1'
#
loop_
_entity.id
_entity.type
_entity.pdbx_description
1 polymer ?
#
loop_
_entity_poly.entity_id
_entity_poly.type
_entity_poly.pdbx_seq_one_letter_code
_entity_poly.pdbx_strand_id
1 'polypeptide(L)'
;MPSASGHFKDGAGGVKMIEGTDGDDVIVGTDGRDIIDAKGGNDLVCGGTGNDRVFGRDGNDHLFGQEGNDFMEGEGGDDHLQGGAGADNLQGNAGDDSVQGNSGNDTLNGHAGTDTLDGGSETDSCRDPQNATFLNCETTSER
;
A
#
# COMPACT_ATOMS: atom_id res chain seq x y z
N MET A 1 -6.84 -13.75 23.92
CA MET A 1 -5.95 -12.57 23.88
C MET A 1 -5.07 -12.79 22.67
N PRO A 2 -5.25 -12.08 21.54
CA PRO A 2 -4.32 -12.24 20.44
C PRO A 2 -3.02 -11.51 20.82
N SER A 3 -1.90 -12.21 20.66
CA SER A 3 -0.58 -11.65 20.84
C SER A 3 -0.24 -10.83 19.61
N ALA A 4 -0.32 -9.51 19.71
CA ALA A 4 0.31 -8.63 18.72
C ALA A 4 1.82 -8.93 18.74
N SER A 5 2.30 -9.67 17.75
CA SER A 5 3.72 -9.97 17.59
C SER A 5 4.39 -8.81 16.86
N GLY A 6 4.49 -7.65 17.53
CA GLY A 6 5.17 -6.48 16.98
C GLY A 6 6.63 -6.81 16.63
N HIS A 7 6.91 -6.95 15.34
CA HIS A 7 8.24 -7.29 14.83
C HIS A 7 9.06 -6.02 14.59
N PHE A 8 9.41 -5.31 15.67
CA PHE A 8 10.30 -4.15 15.59
C PHE A 8 11.74 -4.63 15.40
N LYS A 9 12.31 -4.46 14.20
CA LYS A 9 13.73 -4.72 13.94
C LYS A 9 14.46 -3.43 13.53
N ASP A 10 15.08 -2.81 14.52
CA ASP A 10 16.07 -1.76 14.32
C ASP A 10 17.30 -2.29 13.56
N GLY A 11 17.83 -1.46 12.66
CA GLY A 11 19.08 -1.76 11.96
C GLY A 11 19.21 -0.92 10.69
N ALA A 12 20.15 0.01 10.66
CA ALA A 12 20.33 0.97 9.60
C ALA A 12 20.59 0.35 8.20
N GLY A 13 19.95 0.94 7.18
CA GLY A 13 20.42 1.09 5.80
C GLY A 13 20.77 -0.20 5.06
N GLY A 14 19.77 -0.89 4.54
CA GLY A 14 19.96 -2.03 3.65
C GLY A 14 18.63 -2.60 3.22
N VAL A 15 18.64 -3.53 2.26
CA VAL A 15 17.40 -4.21 1.89
C VAL A 15 17.01 -5.21 2.95
N LYS A 16 15.86 -5.04 3.60
CA LYS A 16 15.36 -6.03 4.55
C LYS A 16 14.19 -6.79 3.97
N MET A 17 14.04 -8.02 4.46
CA MET A 17 12.80 -8.78 4.31
C MET A 17 12.16 -8.86 5.68
N ILE A 18 10.92 -8.39 5.77
CA ILE A 18 10.11 -8.34 6.97
C ILE A 18 8.86 -9.16 6.68
N GLU A 19 8.55 -10.09 7.58
CA GLU A 19 7.37 -10.95 7.44
C GLU A 19 6.54 -10.84 8.71
N GLY A 20 5.22 -10.71 8.54
CA GLY A 20 4.23 -10.90 9.58
C GLY A 20 3.83 -12.37 9.76
N THR A 21 2.64 -12.55 10.29
CA THR A 21 2.00 -13.80 10.69
C THR A 21 0.59 -13.88 10.11
N ASP A 22 -0.11 -15.01 10.25
CA ASP A 22 -1.48 -15.14 9.73
C ASP A 22 -2.54 -14.42 10.59
N GLY A 23 -2.17 -13.42 11.38
CA GLY A 23 -3.13 -12.60 12.12
C GLY A 23 -2.62 -11.19 12.33
N ASP A 24 -3.51 -10.32 12.81
CA ASP A 24 -3.30 -8.87 12.89
C ASP A 24 -1.94 -8.45 13.49
N ASP A 25 -1.11 -7.85 12.63
CA ASP A 25 0.24 -7.42 12.91
C ASP A 25 0.41 -5.90 12.82
N VAL A 26 1.44 -5.40 13.50
CA VAL A 26 1.93 -4.03 13.36
C VAL A 26 3.37 -4.11 12.89
N ILE A 27 3.60 -3.68 11.66
CA ILE A 27 4.89 -3.79 10.98
C ILE A 27 5.41 -2.40 10.67
N VAL A 28 6.68 -2.17 11.02
CA VAL A 28 7.38 -0.93 10.70
C VAL A 28 8.70 -1.31 10.03
N GLY A 29 8.85 -0.91 8.77
CA GLY A 29 10.09 -0.98 8.02
C GLY A 29 11.09 0.08 8.46
N THR A 30 12.07 0.36 7.60
CA THR A 30 13.25 1.15 7.93
C THR A 30 13.61 2.16 6.86
N ASP A 31 14.68 2.93 7.08
CA ASP A 31 15.08 4.01 6.17
C ASP A 31 15.71 3.52 4.83
N GLY A 32 15.54 2.25 4.45
CA GLY A 32 16.04 1.72 3.19
C GLY A 32 15.00 0.83 2.52
N ARG A 33 15.24 0.49 1.25
CA ARG A 33 14.34 -0.38 0.48
C ARG A 33 14.00 -1.66 1.24
N ASP A 34 12.78 -1.82 1.68
CA ASP A 34 12.32 -3.02 2.36
C ASP A 34 11.39 -3.86 1.46
N ILE A 35 11.28 -5.14 1.80
CA ILE A 35 10.29 -6.07 1.27
C ILE A 35 9.50 -6.56 2.47
N ILE A 36 8.23 -6.20 2.54
CA ILE A 36 7.34 -6.47 3.66
C ILE A 36 6.20 -7.36 3.17
N ASP A 37 6.03 -8.52 3.79
CA ASP A 37 4.92 -9.45 3.54
C ASP A 37 4.13 -9.64 4.83
N ALA A 38 2.96 -9.01 4.94
CA ALA A 38 2.19 -8.95 6.18
C ALA A 38 1.49 -10.29 6.49
N LYS A 39 1.09 -11.02 5.43
CA LYS A 39 0.36 -12.31 5.47
C LYS A 39 -1.11 -12.09 5.87
N GLY A 40 -1.79 -13.12 6.35
CA GLY A 40 -3.22 -12.97 6.65
C GLY A 40 -3.45 -12.12 7.89
N GLY A 41 -4.60 -11.48 8.01
CA GLY A 41 -4.95 -10.65 9.16
C GLY A 41 -5.25 -9.22 8.74
N ASN A 42 -5.76 -8.41 9.66
CA ASN A 42 -5.92 -6.98 9.40
C ASN A 42 -4.68 -6.25 9.91
N ASP A 43 -3.78 -5.90 9.01
CA ASP A 43 -2.44 -5.46 9.34
C ASP A 43 -2.29 -3.94 9.27
N LEU A 44 -1.37 -3.43 10.09
CA LEU A 44 -0.93 -2.04 10.03
C LEU A 44 0.54 -2.02 9.64
N VAL A 45 0.83 -1.61 8.41
CA VAL A 45 2.17 -1.63 7.83
C VAL A 45 2.65 -0.24 7.47
N CYS A 46 3.86 0.11 7.89
CA CYS A 46 4.56 1.32 7.49
C CYS A 46 5.89 0.93 6.83
N GLY A 47 6.10 1.27 5.55
CA GLY A 47 7.31 0.99 4.77
C GLY A 47 8.54 1.69 5.33
N GLY A 48 8.41 2.98 5.62
CA GLY A 48 9.52 3.79 6.11
C GLY A 48 10.06 4.67 4.99
N THR A 49 11.31 5.07 5.02
CA THR A 49 11.87 5.81 3.88
C THR A 49 12.59 4.84 2.97
N GLY A 50 12.49 5.00 1.66
CA GLY A 50 13.12 4.07 0.73
C GLY A 50 12.16 3.69 -0.38
N ASN A 51 12.61 2.88 -1.33
CA ASN A 51 11.72 2.40 -2.38
C ASN A 51 11.27 0.99 -2.01
N ASP A 52 10.16 0.89 -1.30
CA ASP A 52 9.74 -0.32 -0.61
C ASP A 52 8.82 -1.19 -1.47
N ARG A 53 8.69 -2.45 -1.05
CA ARG A 53 7.66 -3.36 -1.54
C ARG A 53 6.84 -3.84 -0.37
N VAL A 54 5.54 -3.57 -0.38
CA VAL A 54 4.62 -3.95 0.70
C VAL A 54 3.50 -4.81 0.13
N PHE A 55 3.27 -5.96 0.75
CA PHE A 55 2.18 -6.89 0.43
C PHE A 55 1.31 -7.06 1.68
N GLY A 56 0.04 -6.64 1.59
CA GLY A 56 -0.99 -6.82 2.63
C GLY A 56 -1.39 -8.28 2.75
N ARG A 57 -1.83 -8.89 1.65
CA ARG A 57 -2.35 -10.27 1.51
C ARG A 57 -3.85 -10.32 1.85
N ASP A 58 -4.26 -11.25 2.71
CA ASP A 58 -5.66 -11.51 3.00
C ASP A 58 -6.05 -10.77 4.28
N GLY A 59 -6.97 -9.80 4.19
CA GLY A 59 -7.52 -9.05 5.31
C GLY A 59 -7.73 -7.60 4.95
N ASN A 60 -8.25 -6.81 5.89
CA ASN A 60 -8.47 -5.38 5.66
C ASN A 60 -7.29 -4.61 6.21
N ASP A 61 -6.36 -4.25 5.34
CA ASP A 61 -5.05 -3.75 5.71
C ASP A 61 -4.95 -2.23 5.64
N HIS A 62 -4.01 -1.70 6.41
CA HIS A 62 -3.61 -0.29 6.39
C HIS A 62 -2.13 -0.21 6.02
N LEU A 63 -1.84 0.12 4.77
CA LEU A 63 -0.50 0.14 4.19
C LEU A 63 -0.04 1.58 3.91
N PHE A 64 1.10 1.98 4.47
CA PHE A 64 1.69 3.31 4.31
C PHE A 64 3.11 3.20 3.75
N GLY A 65 3.37 3.75 2.56
CA GLY A 65 4.70 3.77 1.93
C GLY A 65 5.65 4.75 2.62
N GLN A 66 5.18 5.99 2.80
CA GLN A 66 5.89 7.17 3.33
C GLN A 66 6.78 7.87 2.30
N GLU A 67 8.11 7.80 2.37
CA GLU A 67 8.98 8.53 1.45
C GLU A 67 9.70 7.56 0.51
N GLY A 68 9.69 7.84 -0.78
CA GLY A 68 10.37 7.06 -1.81
C GLY A 68 9.40 6.55 -2.86
N ASN A 69 9.91 5.77 -3.81
CA ASN A 69 9.07 5.23 -4.88
C ASN A 69 8.66 3.81 -4.52
N ASP A 70 7.46 3.67 -4.00
CA ASP A 70 6.98 2.45 -3.38
C ASP A 70 6.14 1.60 -4.34
N PHE A 71 6.09 0.32 -4.04
CA PHE A 71 5.19 -0.63 -4.67
C PHE A 71 4.37 -1.30 -3.58
N MET A 72 3.05 -1.14 -3.62
CA MET A 72 2.15 -1.68 -2.60
C MET A 72 0.97 -2.43 -3.22
N GLU A 73 0.69 -3.61 -2.68
CA GLU A 73 -0.47 -4.44 -3.03
C GLU A 73 -1.28 -4.73 -1.76
N GLY A 74 -2.58 -4.41 -1.77
CA GLY A 74 -3.54 -4.84 -0.75
C GLY A 74 -3.82 -6.34 -0.83
N GLU A 75 -4.12 -6.81 -2.06
CA GLU A 75 -4.48 -8.19 -2.41
C GLU A 75 -5.95 -8.53 -2.14
N GLY A 76 -6.33 -8.93 -0.94
CA GLY A 76 -7.69 -9.40 -0.68
C GLY A 76 -8.28 -8.84 0.60
N GLY A 77 -9.35 -8.08 0.50
CA GLY A 77 -10.02 -7.43 1.62
C GLY A 77 -10.27 -5.95 1.29
N ASP A 78 -10.89 -5.23 2.20
CA ASP A 78 -11.16 -3.81 1.99
C ASP A 78 -9.97 -3.00 2.53
N ASP A 79 -9.07 -2.58 1.64
CA ASP A 79 -7.75 -2.07 2.04
C ASP A 79 -7.64 -0.54 2.01
N HIS A 80 -6.73 -0.01 2.81
CA HIS A 80 -6.32 1.38 2.80
C HIS A 80 -4.84 1.51 2.43
N LEU A 81 -4.55 2.02 1.23
CA LEU A 81 -3.21 2.21 0.72
C LEU A 81 -2.89 3.70 0.62
N GLN A 82 -1.74 4.11 1.17
CA GLN A 82 -1.25 5.48 1.09
C GLN A 82 0.23 5.51 0.69
N GLY A 83 0.51 5.89 -0.56
CA GLY A 83 1.86 5.98 -1.15
C GLY A 83 2.77 6.94 -0.37
N GLY A 84 2.46 8.22 -0.43
CA GLY A 84 3.19 9.25 0.32
C GLY A 84 3.96 10.19 -0.62
N ALA A 85 5.26 10.29 -0.45
CA ALA A 85 6.10 11.16 -1.24
C ALA A 85 6.99 10.36 -2.18
N GLY A 86 6.74 10.45 -3.49
CA GLY A 86 7.52 9.77 -4.50
C GLY A 86 6.65 9.37 -5.68
N ALA A 87 7.19 8.56 -6.59
CA ALA A 87 6.40 8.02 -7.70
C ALA A 87 6.02 6.58 -7.37
N ASP A 88 4.80 6.39 -6.90
CA ASP A 88 4.32 5.14 -6.30
C ASP A 88 3.51 4.29 -7.26
N ASN A 89 3.48 2.97 -7.01
CA ASN A 89 2.62 2.02 -7.70
C ASN A 89 1.75 1.30 -6.67
N LEU A 90 0.46 1.59 -6.69
CA LEU A 90 -0.49 1.17 -5.67
C LEU A 90 -1.59 0.31 -6.28
N GLN A 91 -1.82 -0.87 -5.74
CA GLN A 91 -2.80 -1.83 -6.23
C GLN A 91 -3.71 -2.27 -5.08
N GLY A 92 -5.01 -1.93 -5.17
CA GLY A 92 -6.02 -2.39 -4.21
C GLY A 92 -6.25 -3.90 -4.33
N ASN A 93 -6.46 -4.37 -5.57
CA ASN A 93 -6.75 -5.76 -5.94
C ASN A 93 -8.21 -6.16 -5.68
N ALA A 94 -8.54 -6.93 -4.66
CA ALA A 94 -9.89 -7.47 -4.48
C ALA A 94 -10.51 -6.97 -3.18
N GLY A 95 -11.66 -6.31 -3.28
CA GLY A 95 -12.35 -5.68 -2.15
C GLY A 95 -12.67 -4.23 -2.47
N ASP A 96 -13.35 -3.53 -1.56
CA ASP A 96 -13.69 -2.13 -1.74
C ASP A 96 -12.55 -1.25 -1.17
N ASP A 97 -11.62 -0.82 -2.02
CA ASP A 97 -10.35 -0.24 -1.59
C ASP A 97 -10.34 1.29 -1.56
N SER A 98 -9.51 1.86 -0.68
CA SER A 98 -9.18 3.28 -0.64
C SER A 98 -7.69 3.47 -0.91
N VAL A 99 -7.34 3.95 -2.10
CA VAL A 99 -5.95 4.13 -2.54
C VAL A 99 -5.62 5.60 -2.74
N GLN A 100 -4.54 6.08 -2.11
CA GLN A 100 -4.09 7.47 -2.15
C GLN A 100 -2.61 7.56 -2.55
N GLY A 101 -2.30 8.28 -3.64
CA GLY A 101 -0.92 8.51 -4.10
C GLY A 101 -0.18 9.55 -3.25
N ASN A 102 -0.85 10.67 -2.97
CA ASN A 102 -0.36 11.88 -2.30
C ASN A 102 0.52 12.79 -3.16
N SER A 103 1.84 12.64 -3.18
CA SER A 103 2.71 13.59 -3.87
C SER A 103 3.73 12.88 -4.74
N GLY A 104 3.89 13.38 -5.96
CA GLY A 104 4.67 12.75 -7.02
C GLY A 104 3.76 12.16 -8.10
N ASN A 105 4.35 11.44 -9.05
CA ASN A 105 3.59 10.96 -10.21
C ASN A 105 3.23 9.49 -10.01
N ASP A 106 2.00 9.25 -9.58
CA ASP A 106 1.61 7.94 -9.07
C ASP A 106 0.84 7.11 -10.10
N THR A 107 0.86 5.79 -9.90
CA THR A 107 0.04 4.83 -10.64
C THR A 107 -0.82 4.03 -9.68
N LEU A 108 -2.12 4.26 -9.72
CA LEU A 108 -3.12 3.64 -8.85
C LEU A 108 -4.00 2.67 -9.64
N ASN A 109 -4.27 1.50 -9.09
CA ASN A 109 -5.18 0.53 -9.68
C ASN A 109 -6.09 -0.12 -8.62
N GLY A 110 -7.40 0.14 -8.67
CA GLY A 110 -8.37 -0.43 -7.71
C GLY A 110 -8.61 -1.92 -7.97
N HIS A 111 -8.73 -2.29 -9.24
CA HIS A 111 -9.03 -3.65 -9.72
C HIS A 111 -10.47 -4.09 -9.47
N ALA A 112 -10.74 -4.83 -8.41
CA ALA A 112 -12.00 -5.55 -8.24
C ALA A 112 -12.72 -5.13 -6.97
N GLY A 113 -13.57 -4.12 -7.11
CA GLY A 113 -14.51 -3.71 -6.09
C GLY A 113 -15.10 -2.37 -6.42
N THR A 114 -15.63 -1.71 -5.39
CA THR A 114 -16.06 -0.32 -5.44
C THR A 114 -15.00 0.56 -4.81
N ASP A 115 -14.01 0.94 -5.62
CA ASP A 115 -12.81 1.57 -5.10
C ASP A 115 -12.91 3.10 -5.06
N THR A 116 -12.06 3.71 -4.25
CA THR A 116 -11.79 5.14 -4.26
C THR A 116 -10.30 5.35 -4.51
N LEU A 117 -9.96 6.01 -5.61
CA LEU A 117 -8.59 6.27 -6.03
C LEU A 117 -8.36 7.78 -6.05
N ASP A 118 -7.44 8.27 -5.21
CA ASP A 118 -7.02 9.68 -5.16
C ASP A 118 -5.54 9.79 -5.52
N GLY A 119 -5.24 10.34 -6.70
CA GLY A 119 -3.84 10.54 -7.14
C GLY A 119 -3.09 11.50 -6.24
N GLY A 120 -3.76 12.57 -5.80
CA GLY A 120 -3.17 13.62 -4.98
C GLY A 120 -2.64 14.78 -5.81
N SER A 121 -1.35 15.08 -5.65
CA SER A 121 -0.66 16.19 -6.31
C SER A 121 0.12 15.69 -7.52
N GLU A 122 0.52 16.61 -8.39
CA GLU A 122 1.29 16.33 -9.62
C GLU A 122 0.50 15.62 -10.74
N THR A 123 0.91 14.45 -11.23
CA THR A 123 0.33 13.85 -12.44
C THR A 123 0.23 12.35 -12.31
N ASP A 124 -1.01 11.90 -12.22
CA ASP A 124 -1.34 10.55 -11.77
C ASP A 124 -2.07 9.74 -12.84
N SER A 125 -1.85 8.44 -12.77
CA SER A 125 -2.52 7.46 -13.60
C SER A 125 -3.34 6.52 -12.74
N CYS A 126 -4.66 6.65 -12.84
CA CYS A 126 -5.59 5.84 -12.08
C CYS A 126 -6.36 4.91 -13.02
N ARG A 127 -6.48 3.65 -12.65
CA ARG A 127 -7.24 2.67 -13.42
C ARG A 127 -8.16 1.89 -12.50
N ASP A 128 -9.37 1.68 -12.99
CA ASP A 128 -10.26 0.70 -12.40
C ASP A 128 -11.19 0.15 -13.49
N PRO A 129 -11.30 -1.18 -13.67
CA PRO A 129 -12.18 -1.79 -14.66
C PRO A 129 -13.66 -1.84 -14.23
N GLN A 130 -13.98 -1.50 -12.98
CA GLN A 130 -15.33 -1.48 -12.43
C GLN A 130 -15.82 -0.03 -12.19
N ASN A 131 -16.46 0.24 -11.06
CA ASN A 131 -17.13 1.50 -10.78
C ASN A 131 -16.45 2.22 -9.60
N ALA A 132 -15.20 2.63 -9.80
CA ALA A 132 -14.44 3.39 -8.85
C ALA A 132 -14.78 4.89 -8.85
N THR A 133 -14.50 5.55 -7.73
CA THR A 133 -14.48 7.00 -7.61
C THR A 133 -13.04 7.49 -7.81
N PHE A 134 -12.81 8.31 -8.84
CA PHE A 134 -11.50 8.91 -9.10
C PHE A 134 -11.43 10.36 -8.60
N LEU A 135 -10.35 10.69 -7.89
CA LEU A 135 -10.01 12.04 -7.43
C LEU A 135 -8.58 12.37 -7.89
N ASN A 136 -8.36 13.60 -8.35
CA ASN A 136 -7.04 14.09 -8.76
C ASN A 136 -6.26 13.11 -9.67
N CYS A 137 -6.93 12.54 -10.67
CA CYS A 137 -6.33 11.62 -11.63
C CYS A 137 -6.34 12.24 -13.04
N GLU A 138 -5.16 12.53 -13.60
CA GLU A 138 -5.02 13.14 -14.92
C GLU A 138 -5.28 12.13 -16.04
N THR A 139 -4.91 10.87 -15.81
CA THR A 139 -5.23 9.77 -16.74
C THR A 139 -6.10 8.74 -16.05
N THR A 140 -7.32 8.57 -16.57
CA THR A 140 -8.23 7.51 -16.16
C THR A 140 -8.46 6.54 -17.32
N SER A 141 -8.49 5.24 -17.04
CA SER A 141 -8.82 4.22 -18.04
C SER A 141 -9.99 3.34 -17.57
N GLU A 142 -11.20 3.84 -17.76
CA GLU A 142 -12.44 3.07 -17.71
C GLU A 142 -12.60 2.31 -19.04
N ARG A 143 -12.28 1.01 -19.10
CA ARG A 143 -12.63 0.19 -20.27
C ARG A 143 -13.02 -1.22 -19.91
#